data_AF-A0A8T4BX65-F1
#
_entry.id   AF-A0A8T4BX65-F1
#
_cell.length_a   1.000
_cell.length_b   1.000
_cell.length_c   1.000
_cell.angle_alpha   90.00
_cell.angle_beta   90.00
_cell.angle_gamma   90.00
#
_symmetry.space_group_name_H-M   'P 1'
#
loop_
_entity.id
_entity.type
_entity.pdbx_description
1 polymer ?
#
loop_
_entity_poly.entity_id
_entity_poly.type
_entity_poly.pdbx_seq_one_letter_code
_entity_poly.pdbx_strand_id
1 'polypeptide(L)'
;MVYKRYIKRGNKVYGPYIYYSKKEGGKVISTYLGKHSEKKPRKNFKPFLKFFAIGVVGVFFLLTVFLLFFNMNLTGKITLSLEDTYVFDEQILGSVKINLEQGELIPASTKVIIEFDDVSYEYLLSDLVSEDTIEGDFYVEGKDIFGTGEGYDGGLVYPIVYFSLDVYSEEEPEEIVKELEEEVGEIEKIDKIINETEIVEEEVTPPIPPQDTVINQTI
;
A
#
# COMPACT_ATOMS: atom_id res chain seq x y z
N MET A 1 35.90 3.21 52.23
CA MET A 1 34.44 3.46 52.18
C MET A 1 33.96 3.32 50.74
N VAL A 2 32.84 2.63 50.51
CA VAL A 2 32.21 2.54 49.18
C VAL A 2 31.17 3.66 49.04
N TYR A 3 31.12 4.33 47.89
CA TYR A 3 30.13 5.37 47.60
C TYR A 3 29.70 5.38 46.13
N LYS A 4 28.49 5.89 45.87
CA LYS A 4 27.94 6.09 44.52
C LYS A 4 28.36 7.45 43.99
N ARG A 5 28.80 7.52 42.74
CA ARG A 5 29.15 8.76 42.03
C ARG A 5 28.35 8.86 40.75
N TYR A 6 27.89 10.08 40.45
CA TYR A 6 27.24 10.43 39.20
C TYR A 6 28.14 11.40 38.43
N ILE A 7 28.11 11.31 37.11
CA ILE A 7 28.87 12.16 36.21
C ILE A 7 27.87 12.90 35.32
N LYS A 8 27.98 14.23 35.21
CA LYS A 8 27.19 15.04 34.28
C LYS A 8 28.05 15.36 33.05
N ARG A 9 27.52 15.13 31.85
CA ARG A 9 28.11 15.59 30.58
C ARG A 9 27.00 16.26 29.77
N GLY A 10 27.09 17.58 29.60
CA GLY A 10 25.98 18.39 29.08
C GLY A 10 24.73 18.25 29.96
N ASN A 11 23.58 17.97 29.34
CA ASN A 11 22.29 17.81 30.01
C ASN A 11 21.97 16.36 30.46
N LYS A 12 22.90 15.41 30.34
CA LYS A 12 22.68 14.00 30.72
C LYS A 12 23.47 13.61 31.98
N VAL A 13 22.80 12.89 32.89
CA VAL A 13 23.39 12.33 34.12
C VAL A 13 23.72 10.85 33.90
N TYR A 14 24.98 10.47 34.14
CA TYR A 14 25.48 9.10 34.01
C TYR A 14 25.81 8.51 35.38
N GLY A 15 25.31 7.31 35.67
CA GLY A 15 25.56 6.61 36.92
C GLY A 15 24.38 5.72 37.33
N PRO A 16 24.36 5.19 38.56
CA PRO A 16 25.41 5.33 39.57
C PRO A 16 26.65 4.47 39.30
N TYR A 17 27.84 5.07 39.46
CA TYR A 17 29.13 4.37 39.47
C TYR A 17 29.58 4.10 40.90
N ILE A 18 30.09 2.91 41.18
CA ILE A 18 30.54 2.55 42.52
C ILE A 18 32.04 2.80 42.62
N TYR A 19 32.47 3.57 43.62
CA TYR A 19 33.87 3.81 43.93
C TYR A 19 34.20 3.35 45.36
N TYR A 20 35.41 2.84 45.55
CA TYR A 20 35.97 2.50 46.86
C TYR A 20 37.14 3.43 47.17
N SER A 21 37.05 4.15 48.29
CA SER A 21 38.11 5.03 48.78
C SER A 21 38.88 4.39 49.93
N LYS A 22 40.22 4.39 49.82
CA LYS A 22 41.18 3.98 50.86
C LYS A 22 42.32 5.00 50.98
N LYS A 23 42.95 5.09 52.15
CA LYS A 23 44.16 5.90 52.38
C LYS A 23 45.39 4.99 52.38
N GLU A 24 46.37 5.28 51.53
CA GLU A 24 47.66 4.58 51.49
C GLU A 24 48.78 5.62 51.41
N GLY A 25 49.75 5.56 52.33
CA GLY A 25 50.87 6.51 52.38
C GLY A 25 50.44 7.99 52.52
N GLY A 26 49.37 8.26 53.26
CA GLY A 26 48.84 9.63 53.45
C GLY A 26 48.00 10.17 52.29
N LYS A 27 47.90 9.45 51.16
CA LYS A 27 47.11 9.86 49.99
C LYS A 27 45.79 9.09 49.93
N VAL A 28 44.70 9.77 49.53
CA VAL A 28 43.40 9.14 49.29
C VAL A 28 43.36 8.61 47.85
N ILE A 29 43.18 7.29 47.70
CA ILE A 29 43.08 6.62 46.40
C ILE A 29 41.65 6.11 46.23
N SER A 30 41.03 6.45 45.09
CA SER A 30 39.68 6.00 44.73
C SER A 30 39.75 4.97 43.60
N THR A 31 39.28 3.76 43.86
CA THR A 31 39.24 2.66 42.88
C THR A 31 37.82 2.50 42.34
N TYR A 32 37.66 2.45 41.02
CA TYR A 32 36.38 2.21 40.37
C TYR A 32 36.00 0.73 40.46
N LEU A 33 34.81 0.42 40.98
CA LEU A 33 34.32 -0.95 41.19
C LEU A 33 33.30 -1.41 40.14
N GLY A 34 32.94 -0.54 39.20
CA GLY A 34 31.94 -0.84 38.16
C GLY A 34 30.65 -0.03 38.29
N LYS A 35 29.77 -0.24 37.31
CA LYS A 35 28.44 0.40 37.26
C LYS A 35 27.47 -0.47 38.05
N HIS A 36 26.70 0.16 38.95
CA HIS A 36 25.63 -0.57 39.63
C HIS A 36 24.51 -0.83 38.62
N SER A 37 24.49 -2.03 38.04
CA SER A 37 23.31 -2.50 37.32
C SER A 37 22.32 -2.99 38.37
N GLU A 38 21.41 -2.12 38.80
CA GLU A 38 20.20 -2.59 39.46
C GLU A 38 19.50 -3.48 38.43
N LYS A 39 19.53 -4.80 38.66
CA LYS A 39 18.74 -5.77 37.90
C LYS A 39 17.29 -5.37 38.13
N LYS A 40 16.73 -4.56 37.22
CA LYS A 40 15.33 -4.14 37.30
C LYS A 40 14.50 -5.42 37.47
N PRO A 41 13.62 -5.50 38.47
CA PRO A 41 12.76 -6.67 38.62
C PRO A 41 12.04 -6.86 37.30
N ARG A 42 12.25 -8.01 36.64
CA ARG A 42 11.54 -8.35 35.41
C ARG A 42 10.07 -8.47 35.78
N LYS A 43 9.32 -7.40 35.57
CA LYS A 43 7.87 -7.37 35.79
C LYS A 43 7.27 -8.40 34.84
N ASN A 44 6.74 -9.50 35.38
CA ASN A 44 6.12 -10.56 34.59
C ASN A 44 4.86 -10.01 33.90
N PHE A 45 5.02 -9.45 32.70
CA PHE A 45 3.94 -8.87 31.88
C PHE A 45 3.05 -9.94 31.20
N LYS A 46 3.34 -11.22 31.40
CA LYS A 46 2.65 -12.35 30.78
C LYS A 46 1.12 -12.40 31.00
N PRO A 47 0.53 -12.02 32.16
CA PRO A 47 -0.92 -12.08 32.30
C PRO A 47 -1.62 -10.95 31.55
N PHE A 48 -1.05 -9.75 31.50
CA PHE A 48 -1.65 -8.59 30.82
C PHE A 48 -1.74 -8.81 29.29
N LEU A 49 -0.71 -9.40 28.69
CA LEU A 49 -0.70 -9.66 27.25
C LEU A 49 -1.78 -10.65 26.80
N LYS A 50 -2.17 -11.61 27.66
CA LYS A 50 -3.24 -12.57 27.35
C LYS A 50 -4.61 -11.90 27.32
N PHE A 51 -4.91 -11.03 28.29
CA PHE A 51 -6.17 -10.28 28.30
C PHE A 51 -6.26 -9.30 27.14
N PHE A 52 -5.14 -8.67 26.77
CA PHE A 52 -5.08 -7.80 25.60
C PHE A 52 -5.38 -8.56 24.30
N ALA A 53 -4.78 -9.74 24.11
CA ALA A 53 -5.02 -10.56 22.92
C ALA A 53 -6.50 -10.99 22.78
N ILE A 54 -7.14 -11.39 23.89
CA ILE A 54 -8.57 -11.75 23.90
C ILE A 54 -9.45 -10.55 23.54
N GLY A 55 -9.10 -9.36 24.03
CA GLY A 55 -9.81 -8.13 23.69
C GLY A 55 -9.73 -7.79 22.19
N VAL A 56 -8.55 -7.91 21.59
CA VAL A 56 -8.36 -7.64 20.15
C VAL A 56 -9.19 -8.60 19.29
N VAL A 57 -9.18 -9.90 19.62
CA VAL A 57 -9.98 -10.90 18.89
C VAL A 57 -11.48 -10.61 19.03
N GLY A 58 -11.94 -10.21 20.22
CA GLY A 58 -13.34 -9.85 20.44
C GLY A 58 -13.80 -8.63 19.62
N VAL A 59 -12.92 -7.63 19.48
CA VAL A 59 -13.21 -6.44 18.65
C VAL A 59 -13.31 -6.80 17.17
N PHE A 60 -12.40 -7.63 16.65
CA PHE A 60 -12.47 -8.11 15.27
C PHE A 60 -13.73 -8.94 14.99
N PHE A 61 -14.14 -9.78 15.94
CA PHE A 61 -15.37 -10.54 15.84
C PHE A 61 -16.61 -9.63 15.81
N LEU A 62 -16.66 -8.60 16.66
CA LEU A 62 -17.73 -7.61 16.63
C LEU A 62 -17.78 -6.83 15.31
N LEU A 63 -16.61 -6.49 14.75
CA LEU A 63 -16.51 -5.72 13.51
C LEU A 63 -16.95 -6.55 12.29
N THR A 64 -16.60 -7.83 12.24
CA THR A 64 -17.07 -8.75 11.19
C THR A 64 -18.58 -8.97 11.25
N VAL A 65 -19.14 -9.17 12.46
CA VAL A 65 -20.60 -9.23 12.64
C VAL A 65 -21.26 -7.92 12.20
N PHE A 66 -20.71 -6.77 12.58
CA PHE A 66 -21.23 -5.46 12.17
C PHE A 66 -21.26 -5.30 10.65
N LEU A 67 -20.18 -5.68 9.94
CA LEU A 67 -20.11 -5.64 8.48
C LEU A 67 -21.11 -6.59 7.80
N LEU A 68 -21.45 -7.73 8.42
CA LEU A 68 -22.45 -8.65 7.87
C LEU A 68 -23.89 -8.16 8.05
N PHE A 69 -24.18 -7.39 9.10
CA PHE A 69 -25.53 -6.84 9.35
C PHE A 69 -25.78 -5.52 8.62
N PHE A 70 -24.75 -4.71 8.42
CA PHE A 70 -24.83 -3.56 7.53
C PHE A 70 -24.57 -4.06 6.12
N ASN A 71 -25.64 -4.35 5.37
CA ASN A 71 -25.59 -4.54 3.92
C ASN A 71 -25.11 -3.23 3.27
N MET A 72 -23.82 -2.93 3.39
CA MET A 72 -23.17 -1.84 2.69
C MET A 72 -23.14 -2.25 1.23
N ASN A 73 -24.22 -1.93 0.53
CA ASN A 73 -24.21 -1.87 -0.92
C ASN A 73 -23.18 -0.79 -1.27
N LEU A 74 -21.95 -1.24 -1.54
CA LEU A 74 -20.81 -0.39 -1.85
C LEU A 74 -21.05 0.23 -3.23
N THR A 75 -21.74 1.36 -3.23
CA THR A 75 -22.01 2.15 -4.43
C THR A 75 -20.68 2.69 -4.96
N GLY A 76 -20.37 2.38 -6.23
CA GLY A 76 -19.24 2.99 -6.92
C GLY A 76 -19.42 4.51 -6.95
N LYS A 77 -18.33 5.26 -6.76
CA LYS A 77 -18.39 6.73 -6.77
C LYS A 77 -18.52 7.24 -8.20
N ILE A 78 -19.75 7.28 -8.71
CA ILE A 78 -20.09 8.05 -9.91
C ILE A 78 -20.17 9.51 -9.46
N THR A 79 -19.32 10.38 -10.00
CA THR A 79 -19.39 11.82 -9.70
C THR A 79 -20.19 12.50 -10.80
N LEU A 80 -21.39 12.94 -10.49
CA LEU A 80 -22.24 13.74 -11.38
C LEU A 80 -22.04 15.22 -11.02
N SER A 81 -21.39 15.99 -11.89
CA SER A 81 -21.30 17.45 -11.75
C SER A 81 -22.47 18.10 -12.48
N LEU A 82 -23.40 18.69 -11.73
CA LEU A 82 -24.52 19.49 -12.26
C LEU A 82 -24.21 20.96 -11.93
N GLU A 83 -23.81 21.75 -12.94
CA GLU A 83 -23.37 23.14 -12.73
C GLU A 83 -24.50 24.17 -12.91
N ASP A 84 -25.76 23.76 -13.13
CA ASP A 84 -26.77 24.66 -13.71
C ASP A 84 -28.03 24.91 -12.86
N THR A 85 -28.64 26.07 -13.08
CA THR A 85 -29.90 26.51 -12.49
C THR A 85 -31.06 26.05 -13.40
N TYR A 86 -31.78 25.01 -13.00
CA TYR A 86 -32.86 24.42 -13.83
C TYR A 86 -34.20 25.15 -13.65
N VAL A 87 -34.93 25.32 -14.75
CA VAL A 87 -36.35 25.73 -14.73
C VAL A 87 -37.22 24.48 -14.65
N PHE A 88 -38.31 24.56 -13.87
CA PHE A 88 -39.28 23.47 -13.75
C PHE A 88 -39.83 23.09 -15.14
N ASP A 89 -39.84 21.78 -15.46
CA ASP A 89 -40.29 21.18 -16.73
C ASP A 89 -39.32 21.27 -17.93
N GLU A 90 -38.06 21.68 -17.71
CA GLU A 90 -37.01 21.56 -18.73
C GLU A 90 -36.34 20.19 -18.70
N GLN A 91 -36.02 19.65 -19.88
CA GLN A 91 -35.24 18.43 -20.00
C GLN A 91 -33.81 18.72 -19.49
N ILE A 92 -33.43 18.05 -18.41
CA ILE A 92 -32.09 18.19 -17.83
C ILE A 92 -31.08 17.63 -18.82
N LEU A 93 -30.33 18.53 -19.45
CA LEU A 93 -29.17 18.17 -20.25
C LEU A 93 -27.97 18.04 -19.33
N GLY A 94 -27.22 16.96 -19.49
CA GLY A 94 -26.03 16.68 -18.70
C GLY A 94 -25.13 15.69 -19.43
N SER A 95 -23.90 15.58 -18.97
CA SER A 95 -22.97 14.56 -19.45
C SER A 95 -22.55 13.69 -18.28
N VAL A 96 -22.68 12.38 -18.44
CA VAL A 96 -22.17 11.40 -17.48
C VAL A 96 -20.84 10.91 -18.03
N LYS A 97 -19.76 11.12 -17.27
CA LYS A 97 -18.44 10.60 -17.63
C LYS A 97 -18.15 9.35 -16.82
N ILE A 98 -18.10 8.21 -17.50
CA ILE A 98 -17.67 6.93 -16.94
C ILE A 98 -16.18 6.80 -17.29
N ASN A 99 -15.33 6.58 -16.28
CA ASN A 99 -13.92 6.27 -16.52
C ASN A 99 -13.74 4.78 -16.25
N LEU A 100 -13.20 4.08 -17.23
CA LEU A 100 -12.86 2.66 -17.15
C LEU A 100 -11.35 2.52 -17.02
N GLU A 101 -10.92 1.53 -16.27
CA GLU A 101 -9.51 1.15 -16.24
C GLU A 101 -9.12 0.39 -17.51
N GLN A 102 -7.82 0.36 -17.80
CA GLN A 102 -7.34 -0.29 -19.02
C GLN A 102 -7.64 -1.80 -18.98
N GLY A 103 -8.33 -2.30 -20.00
CA GLY A 103 -8.74 -3.71 -20.09
C GLY A 103 -10.04 -4.05 -19.37
N GLU A 104 -10.73 -3.07 -18.79
CA GLU A 104 -12.13 -3.25 -18.43
C GLU A 104 -13.03 -3.21 -19.66
N LEU A 105 -14.10 -4.02 -19.62
CA LEU A 105 -15.12 -4.10 -20.65
C LEU A 105 -16.50 -4.13 -19.97
N ILE A 106 -17.29 -3.09 -20.20
CA ILE A 106 -18.67 -3.00 -19.70
C ILE A 106 -19.65 -3.47 -20.78
N PRO A 107 -20.60 -4.39 -20.47
CA PRO A 107 -21.59 -4.85 -21.45
C PRO A 107 -22.41 -3.70 -22.04
N ALA A 108 -22.66 -3.72 -23.35
CA ALA A 108 -23.52 -2.73 -24.00
C ALA A 108 -24.96 -2.77 -23.46
N SER A 109 -25.40 -3.93 -22.97
CA SER A 109 -26.70 -4.15 -22.32
C SER A 109 -26.77 -3.68 -20.87
N THR A 110 -25.76 -2.97 -20.37
CA THR A 110 -25.77 -2.42 -19.00
C THR A 110 -26.92 -1.44 -18.85
N LYS A 111 -27.70 -1.60 -17.79
CA LYS A 111 -28.80 -0.70 -17.45
C LYS A 111 -28.27 0.50 -16.68
N VAL A 112 -28.55 1.70 -17.18
CA VAL A 112 -28.30 2.98 -16.50
C VAL A 112 -29.61 3.46 -15.88
N ILE A 113 -29.63 3.57 -14.56
CA ILE A 113 -30.78 4.02 -13.78
C ILE A 113 -30.49 5.42 -13.24
N ILE A 114 -31.32 6.39 -13.59
CA ILE A 114 -31.23 7.78 -13.12
C ILE A 114 -32.40 8.04 -12.20
N GLU A 115 -32.11 8.22 -10.91
CA GLU A 115 -33.10 8.53 -9.88
C GLU A 115 -33.08 10.03 -9.57
N PHE A 116 -34.23 10.68 -9.73
CA PHE A 116 -34.43 12.09 -9.38
C PHE A 116 -35.74 12.24 -8.60
N ASP A 117 -35.61 12.56 -7.31
CA ASP A 117 -36.72 12.64 -6.37
C ASP A 117 -37.50 11.29 -6.32
N ASP A 118 -38.79 11.28 -6.66
CA ASP A 118 -39.62 10.05 -6.72
C ASP A 118 -39.73 9.44 -8.14
N VAL A 119 -38.90 9.88 -9.09
CA VAL A 119 -38.94 9.41 -10.48
C VAL A 119 -37.66 8.67 -10.84
N SER A 120 -37.80 7.51 -11.47
CA SER A 120 -36.70 6.69 -11.97
C SER A 120 -36.80 6.55 -13.49
N TYR A 121 -35.71 6.84 -14.18
CA TYR A 121 -35.55 6.62 -15.61
C TYR A 121 -34.55 5.49 -15.85
N GLU A 122 -34.89 4.57 -16.74
CA GLU A 122 -34.03 3.45 -17.12
C GLU A 122 -33.64 3.56 -18.60
N TYR A 123 -32.36 3.44 -18.89
CA TYR A 123 -31.80 3.42 -20.24
C TYR A 123 -30.83 2.26 -20.38
N LEU A 124 -30.61 1.77 -21.60
CA LEU A 124 -29.45 0.92 -21.88
C LEU A 124 -28.24 1.80 -22.16
N LEU A 125 -27.05 1.36 -21.76
CA LEU A 125 -25.81 2.06 -22.04
C LEU A 125 -25.60 2.23 -23.55
N SER A 126 -26.01 1.22 -24.34
CA SER A 126 -26.02 1.27 -25.80
C SER A 126 -26.85 2.41 -26.40
N ASP A 127 -27.86 2.89 -25.68
CA ASP A 127 -28.72 3.98 -26.14
C ASP A 127 -28.11 5.35 -25.81
N LEU A 128 -27.14 5.39 -24.90
CA LEU A 128 -26.51 6.62 -24.38
C LEU A 128 -25.13 6.89 -24.98
N VAL A 129 -24.45 5.84 -25.48
CA VAL A 129 -23.08 5.91 -26.00
C VAL A 129 -23.08 5.67 -27.50
N SER A 130 -22.44 6.57 -28.26
CA SER A 130 -22.37 6.47 -29.73
C SER A 130 -21.09 5.82 -30.26
N GLU A 131 -20.24 5.31 -29.37
CA GLU A 131 -19.00 4.61 -29.71
C GLU A 131 -19.30 3.20 -30.24
N ASP A 132 -18.37 2.63 -31.00
CA ASP A 132 -18.49 1.26 -31.49
C ASP A 132 -18.24 0.26 -30.35
N THR A 133 -18.98 -0.85 -30.35
CA THR A 133 -18.78 -1.93 -29.39
C THR A 133 -17.68 -2.88 -29.85
N ILE A 134 -17.04 -3.55 -28.89
CA ILE A 134 -16.13 -4.66 -29.14
C ILE A 134 -16.66 -5.94 -28.50
N GLU A 135 -16.38 -7.09 -29.10
CA GLU A 135 -16.70 -8.40 -28.53
C GLU A 135 -15.54 -8.88 -27.64
N GLY A 136 -15.85 -9.27 -26.40
CA GLY A 136 -14.84 -9.75 -25.46
C GLY A 136 -15.43 -10.23 -24.13
N ASP A 137 -14.55 -10.49 -23.18
CA ASP A 137 -14.92 -10.88 -21.82
C ASP A 137 -15.17 -9.64 -20.96
N PHE A 138 -16.34 -9.57 -20.34
CA PHE A 138 -16.71 -8.48 -19.44
C PHE A 138 -15.91 -8.59 -18.15
N TYR A 139 -15.30 -7.47 -17.76
CA TYR A 139 -14.54 -7.35 -16.53
C TYR A 139 -14.59 -5.91 -16.04
N VAL A 140 -14.85 -5.73 -14.74
CA VAL A 140 -14.76 -4.45 -14.03
C VAL A 140 -14.01 -4.70 -12.74
N GLU A 141 -12.93 -3.97 -12.52
CA GLU A 141 -12.06 -4.15 -11.37
C GLU A 141 -12.82 -3.90 -10.06
N GLY A 142 -12.60 -4.81 -9.10
CA GLY A 142 -13.26 -4.75 -7.80
C GLY A 142 -14.76 -5.06 -7.82
N LYS A 143 -15.29 -5.59 -8.92
CA LYS A 143 -16.68 -6.06 -9.04
C LYS A 143 -16.73 -7.49 -9.56
N ASP A 144 -17.68 -8.28 -9.04
CA ASP A 144 -17.97 -9.63 -9.53
C ASP A 144 -18.83 -9.60 -10.80
N ILE A 145 -18.40 -8.82 -11.79
CA ILE A 145 -19.07 -8.71 -13.10
C ILE A 145 -18.19 -9.46 -14.09
N PHE A 146 -18.69 -10.62 -14.52
CA PHE A 146 -18.02 -11.49 -15.48
C PHE A 146 -19.04 -11.99 -16.51
N GLY A 147 -18.60 -12.14 -17.76
CA GLY A 147 -19.42 -12.66 -18.84
C GLY A 147 -18.72 -12.44 -20.17
N THR A 148 -19.42 -12.68 -21.27
CA THR A 148 -18.88 -12.53 -22.62
C THR A 148 -19.91 -11.88 -23.51
N GLY A 149 -19.48 -11.01 -24.43
CA GLY A 149 -20.35 -10.41 -25.44
C GLY A 149 -19.86 -9.05 -25.91
N GLU A 150 -20.77 -8.25 -26.45
CA GLU A 150 -20.46 -6.90 -26.93
C GLU A 150 -20.47 -5.87 -25.77
N GLY A 151 -19.45 -5.01 -25.75
CA GLY A 151 -19.29 -4.00 -24.71
C GLY A 151 -18.44 -2.80 -25.14
N TYR A 152 -18.30 -1.86 -24.22
CA TYR A 152 -17.47 -0.66 -24.34
C TYR A 152 -16.20 -0.84 -23.50
N ASP A 153 -15.04 -0.64 -24.12
CA ASP A 153 -13.74 -0.85 -23.48
C ASP A 153 -13.13 0.45 -22.95
N GLY A 154 -12.30 0.34 -21.91
CA GLY A 154 -11.50 1.45 -21.40
C GLY A 154 -10.32 1.85 -22.30
N GLY A 155 -10.25 1.32 -23.52
CA GLY A 155 -9.18 1.52 -24.49
C GLY A 155 -8.27 0.31 -24.66
N LEU A 156 -7.38 0.42 -25.66
CA LEU A 156 -6.53 -0.67 -26.14
C LEU A 156 -5.66 -1.28 -25.01
N VAL A 157 -5.85 -2.56 -24.76
CA VAL A 157 -4.90 -3.39 -23.99
C VAL A 157 -3.77 -3.78 -24.93
N TYR A 158 -2.56 -3.30 -24.66
CA TYR A 158 -1.39 -3.80 -25.37
C TYR A 158 -1.09 -5.23 -24.89
N PRO A 159 -0.79 -6.17 -25.80
CA PRO A 159 -0.49 -7.53 -25.40
C PRO A 159 0.75 -7.55 -24.51
N ILE A 160 0.73 -8.38 -23.46
CA ILE A 160 1.92 -8.69 -22.68
C ILE A 160 2.91 -9.38 -23.63
N VAL A 161 3.97 -8.68 -24.01
CA VAL A 161 5.05 -9.20 -24.84
C VAL A 161 6.21 -9.62 -23.97
N TYR A 162 6.53 -10.92 -24.01
CA TYR A 162 7.77 -11.44 -23.46
C TYR A 162 8.89 -11.25 -24.49
N PHE A 163 10.00 -10.67 -24.07
CA PHE A 163 11.20 -10.57 -24.90
C PHE A 163 12.42 -11.04 -24.13
N SER A 164 13.37 -11.66 -24.83
CA SER A 164 14.72 -11.91 -24.33
C SER A 164 15.60 -10.75 -24.77
N LEU A 165 16.27 -10.10 -23.82
CA LEU A 165 17.28 -9.10 -24.13
C LEU A 165 18.64 -9.80 -24.20
N ASP A 166 19.09 -10.09 -25.42
CA ASP A 166 20.43 -10.62 -25.63
C ASP A 166 21.40 -9.43 -25.76
N VAL A 167 22.28 -9.24 -24.77
CA VAL A 167 23.31 -8.19 -24.79
C VAL A 167 24.58 -8.77 -25.41
N TYR A 168 24.93 -8.30 -26.61
CA TYR A 168 26.05 -8.85 -27.41
C TYR A 168 27.39 -8.13 -27.18
N SER A 169 27.35 -6.89 -26.69
CA SER A 169 28.54 -6.08 -26.45
C SER A 169 28.20 -5.05 -25.38
N GLU A 170 28.96 -5.08 -24.30
CA GLU A 170 29.04 -3.99 -23.34
C GLU A 170 30.35 -3.28 -23.66
N GLU A 171 30.28 -2.09 -24.25
CA GLU A 171 31.48 -1.26 -24.38
C GLU A 171 31.85 -0.85 -22.95
N GLU A 172 32.90 -1.48 -22.39
CA GLU A 172 33.49 -0.99 -21.15
C GLU A 172 33.81 0.49 -21.37
N PRO A 173 33.46 1.38 -20.42
CA PRO A 173 33.74 2.81 -20.52
C PRO A 173 35.25 3.07 -20.36
N GLU A 174 36.06 2.55 -21.26
CA GLU A 174 37.46 2.91 -21.44
C GLU A 174 37.48 4.14 -22.35
N GLU A 175 37.68 5.31 -21.73
CA GLU A 175 38.08 6.61 -22.33
C GLU A 175 37.05 7.75 -22.48
N ILE A 176 35.81 7.66 -22.01
CA ILE A 176 34.97 8.89 -21.88
C ILE A 176 35.36 9.73 -20.64
N VAL A 177 36.14 9.17 -19.69
CA VAL A 177 36.57 9.90 -18.48
C VAL A 177 37.69 10.93 -18.76
N LYS A 178 38.43 10.83 -19.87
CA LYS A 178 39.51 11.80 -20.15
C LYS A 178 39.07 13.13 -20.73
N GLU A 179 37.85 13.23 -21.28
CA GLU A 179 37.36 14.49 -21.86
C GLU A 179 36.38 15.23 -20.93
N LEU A 180 35.89 14.58 -19.86
CA LEU A 180 35.05 15.22 -18.83
C LEU A 180 35.83 15.72 -17.60
N GLU A 181 37.10 15.31 -17.39
CA GLU A 181 37.94 15.85 -16.32
C GLU A 181 38.52 17.25 -16.63
N GLU A 182 38.46 17.75 -17.86
CA GLU A 182 38.85 19.13 -18.17
C GLU A 182 37.72 20.17 -18.01
N GLU A 183 36.45 19.75 -17.89
CA GLU A 183 35.32 20.68 -17.69
C GLU A 183 34.66 20.66 -16.30
N VAL A 184 35.03 19.74 -15.41
CA VAL A 184 34.44 19.64 -14.05
C VAL A 184 35.45 20.03 -12.96
N GLY A 185 36.17 21.13 -13.18
CA GLY A 185 37.00 21.79 -12.17
C GLY A 185 36.23 22.63 -11.15
N GLU A 186 34.89 22.67 -11.18
CA GLU A 186 34.12 23.64 -10.37
C GLU A 186 32.82 23.12 -9.74
N ILE A 187 32.65 21.82 -9.46
CA ILE A 187 31.50 21.35 -8.66
C ILE A 187 31.91 20.27 -7.65
N GLU A 188 32.92 20.55 -6.82
CA GLU A 188 33.03 19.90 -5.51
C GLU A 188 32.12 20.60 -4.49
N LYS A 189 30.87 20.14 -4.41
CA LYS A 189 30.01 20.12 -3.22
C LYS A 189 28.59 19.82 -3.66
N ILE A 190 28.24 18.55 -3.66
CA ILE A 190 26.97 17.97 -3.18
C ILE A 190 27.11 16.49 -3.54
N ASP A 191 27.58 15.69 -2.58
CA ASP A 191 27.27 14.26 -2.56
C ASP A 191 27.44 13.74 -1.13
N LYS A 192 26.33 13.78 -0.41
CA LYS A 192 26.01 12.88 0.69
C LYS A 192 24.51 12.72 0.65
N ILE A 193 24.05 11.48 0.84
CA ILE A 193 22.66 10.99 0.71
C ILE A 193 22.44 10.63 -0.77
N ILE A 194 22.42 9.37 -1.19
CA ILE A 194 21.45 8.34 -0.78
C ILE A 194 22.10 6.95 -0.89
N ASN A 195 22.04 6.21 0.22
CA ASN A 195 22.53 4.85 0.38
C ASN A 195 21.33 3.89 0.40
N GLU A 196 21.54 2.67 -0.10
CA GLU A 196 20.76 1.45 0.15
C GLU A 196 19.30 1.42 -0.32
N THR A 197 19.09 0.85 -1.51
CA THR A 197 17.85 0.11 -1.81
C THR A 197 18.19 -1.38 -1.77
N GLU A 198 17.67 -2.04 -0.73
CA GLU A 198 17.74 -3.48 -0.49
C GLU A 198 16.76 -4.17 -1.45
N ILE A 199 17.30 -4.99 -2.36
CA ILE A 199 16.52 -5.79 -3.31
C ILE A 199 16.00 -7.01 -2.54
N VAL A 200 14.68 -7.07 -2.37
CA VAL A 200 13.97 -8.24 -1.82
C VAL A 200 13.63 -9.16 -2.99
N GLU A 201 14.23 -10.35 -3.01
CA GLU A 201 13.86 -11.45 -3.91
C GLU A 201 12.50 -12.02 -3.50
N GLU A 202 11.50 -11.87 -4.37
CA GLU A 202 10.17 -12.47 -4.22
C GLU A 202 10.17 -13.86 -4.88
N GLU A 203 9.98 -14.90 -4.07
CA GLU A 203 9.93 -16.30 -4.49
C GLU A 203 8.56 -16.59 -5.16
N VAL A 204 8.53 -16.56 -6.49
CA VAL A 204 7.33 -16.87 -7.29
C VAL A 204 7.05 -18.37 -7.23
N THR A 205 5.93 -18.75 -6.60
CA THR A 205 5.44 -20.12 -6.62
C THR A 205 4.68 -20.41 -7.92
N PRO A 206 4.87 -21.60 -8.53
CA PRO A 206 4.23 -21.95 -9.80
C PRO A 206 2.70 -22.11 -9.64
N PRO A 207 1.92 -21.76 -10.68
CA PRO A 207 0.47 -21.85 -10.64
C PRO A 207 -0.02 -23.30 -10.50
N ILE A 208 -0.99 -23.47 -9.62
CA ILE A 208 -1.66 -24.75 -9.37
C ILE A 208 -2.53 -25.08 -10.60
N PRO A 209 -2.42 -26.28 -11.18
CA PRO A 209 -3.22 -26.66 -12.34
C PRO A 209 -4.71 -26.74 -11.97
N PRO A 210 -5.62 -26.39 -12.91
CA PRO A 210 -7.06 -26.43 -12.69
C PRO A 210 -7.51 -27.86 -12.37
N GLN A 211 -8.26 -28.02 -11.28
CA GLN A 211 -8.94 -29.28 -10.98
C GLN A 211 -10.25 -29.35 -11.77
N ASP A 212 -10.38 -30.41 -12.57
CA ASP A 212 -11.59 -30.73 -13.31
C ASP A 212 -12.75 -30.96 -12.33
N THR A 213 -13.72 -30.04 -12.39
CA THR A 213 -14.95 -30.17 -11.60
C THR A 213 -15.88 -31.16 -12.30
N VAL A 214 -16.00 -32.36 -11.75
CA VAL A 214 -16.94 -33.38 -12.21
C VAL A 214 -18.36 -32.95 -11.82
N ILE A 215 -19.14 -32.49 -12.80
CA ILE A 215 -20.56 -32.19 -12.63
C ILE A 215 -21.35 -33.50 -12.76
N ASN A 216 -21.81 -34.04 -11.64
CA ASN A 216 -22.77 -35.15 -11.63
C ASN A 216 -24.16 -34.63 -11.98
N GLN A 217 -24.64 -34.93 -13.18
CA GLN A 217 -26.05 -34.79 -13.55
C GLN A 217 -26.86 -35.89 -12.86
N THR A 218 -27.84 -35.49 -12.04
CA THR A 218 -28.90 -36.39 -11.56
C THR A 218 -30.18 -36.06 -12.31
N ILE A 219 -30.77 -37.10 -12.89
CA ILE A 219 -32.04 -37.12 -13.65
C ILE A 219 -33.22 -36.93 -12.70
#